data_AF-A0A7X0PJ62-F1
#
_entry.id   AF-A0A7X0PJ62-F1
#
_cell.length_a   1.000
_cell.length_b   1.000
_cell.length_c   1.000
_cell.angle_alpha   90.00
_cell.angle_beta   90.00
_cell.angle_gamma   90.00
#
_symmetry.space_group_name_H-M   'P 1'
#
loop_
_entity.id
_entity.type
_entity.pdbx_description
1 polymer ?
#
loop_
_entity_poly.entity_id
_entity_poly.type
_entity_poly.pdbx_seq_one_letter_code
_entity_poly.pdbx_strand_id
1 'polypeptide(L)'
;MEHHANATAKYGVAADKCVAADDPPIKAEETLHLNFVDYPGGIALWGSVPAIYDTTTQPIDRGIHVHARSTKGGLKNIDKTYRRLQVPYRVDLLSDGWVNVDEIDAINYMISSVFGFETIPVHCVYCGFPHLDRDWFAVHSHRKHQCHGCGRQFSDPMGLGIGNPIAALRHMLGATPTKKRKAPDSIAIKQCDYPGGIQLWGSNPAILWTSSDPEMTGIHLHAFKMHDQEFPEVDETYAKVTIDGIKIDADQVRTYMAQSAMPHLEGRVLDLSCPHCAEPHIDKGEHAFTPHIDHECYSCGQSFRALSQIKKTIGNPFVGTRKKLGLSATGPVREDKLGLRPETI
;
A
#
# COMPACT_ATOMS: atom_id res chain seq x y z
N MET A 1 -11.58 -25.08 -3.04
CA MET A 1 -10.98 -23.83 -2.56
C MET A 1 -11.15 -22.83 -3.68
N GLU A 2 -12.02 -21.85 -3.51
CA GLU A 2 -12.31 -20.86 -4.55
C GLU A 2 -11.45 -19.62 -4.26
N HIS A 3 -10.44 -19.38 -5.11
CA HIS A 3 -9.56 -18.20 -5.00
C HIS A 3 -10.22 -16.92 -5.58
N HIS A 4 -11.43 -17.03 -6.16
CA HIS A 4 -12.25 -15.95 -6.73
C HIS A 4 -11.41 -14.91 -7.47
N ALA A 5 -10.58 -15.38 -8.39
CA ALA A 5 -9.67 -14.55 -9.14
C ALA A 5 -10.19 -14.45 -10.57
N ASN A 6 -9.82 -13.37 -11.26
CA ASN A 6 -10.31 -13.14 -12.62
C ASN A 6 -9.95 -14.32 -13.53
N ALA A 7 -10.96 -14.90 -14.17
CA ALA A 7 -10.83 -15.98 -15.17
C ALA A 7 -11.12 -15.48 -16.58
N THR A 8 -10.75 -14.23 -16.85
CA THR A 8 -10.98 -13.56 -18.14
C THR A 8 -9.64 -13.23 -18.78
N ALA A 9 -9.41 -13.76 -19.97
CA ALA A 9 -8.29 -13.44 -20.81
C ALA A 9 -8.50 -12.12 -21.57
N LYS A 10 -7.46 -11.71 -22.31
CA LYS A 10 -7.51 -10.56 -23.20
C LYS A 10 -8.75 -10.60 -24.09
N TYR A 11 -9.38 -9.43 -24.29
CA TYR A 11 -10.61 -9.24 -25.07
C TYR A 11 -11.89 -9.84 -24.45
N GLY A 12 -11.88 -10.18 -23.17
CA GLY A 12 -13.10 -10.64 -22.48
C GLY A 12 -13.43 -12.11 -22.70
N VAL A 13 -12.49 -12.89 -23.23
CA VAL A 13 -12.65 -14.35 -23.44
C VAL A 13 -12.43 -15.07 -22.11
N ALA A 14 -13.09 -16.20 -21.88
CA ALA A 14 -12.78 -17.03 -20.72
C ALA A 14 -11.33 -17.53 -20.77
N ALA A 15 -10.60 -17.40 -19.66
CA ALA A 15 -9.26 -17.95 -19.53
C ALA A 15 -9.32 -19.44 -19.12
N ASP A 16 -8.34 -20.24 -19.56
CA ASP A 16 -8.24 -21.66 -19.22
C ASP A 16 -8.08 -21.90 -17.70
N LYS A 17 -7.48 -20.93 -17.01
CA LYS A 17 -7.36 -20.87 -15.55
C LYS A 17 -7.47 -19.42 -15.11
N CYS A 18 -7.93 -19.21 -13.88
CA CYS A 18 -7.94 -17.86 -13.33
C CYS A 18 -6.51 -17.35 -13.07
N VAL A 19 -6.38 -16.04 -12.91
CA VAL A 19 -5.10 -15.40 -12.58
C VAL A 19 -4.51 -15.83 -11.25
N ALA A 20 -5.24 -16.45 -10.32
CA ALA A 20 -4.69 -16.92 -9.04
C ALA A 20 -4.69 -18.45 -8.90
N ALA A 21 -4.83 -19.19 -10.01
CA ALA A 21 -5.05 -20.63 -9.95
C ALA A 21 -3.87 -21.39 -9.32
N ASP A 22 -2.67 -20.83 -9.44
CA ASP A 22 -1.43 -21.39 -8.90
C ASP A 22 -0.99 -20.71 -7.59
N ASP A 23 -1.78 -19.77 -7.06
CA ASP A 23 -1.42 -19.10 -5.81
C ASP A 23 -1.62 -20.06 -4.64
N PRO A 24 -0.63 -20.21 -3.74
CA PRO A 24 -0.80 -21.05 -2.57
C PRO A 24 -1.88 -20.46 -1.65
N PRO A 25 -2.72 -21.30 -1.03
CA PRO A 25 -3.67 -20.83 -0.03
C PRO A 25 -3.01 -20.03 1.07
N ILE A 26 -3.73 -19.03 1.58
CA ILE A 26 -3.40 -18.41 2.86
C ILE A 26 -3.56 -19.46 3.95
N LYS A 27 -2.49 -19.70 4.70
CA LYS A 27 -2.45 -20.69 5.78
C LYS A 27 -3.10 -20.15 7.06
N ALA A 28 -3.40 -21.05 7.99
CA ALA A 28 -4.03 -20.69 9.25
C ALA A 28 -3.12 -19.77 10.10
N GLU A 29 -1.81 -20.02 10.12
CA GLU A 29 -0.82 -19.20 10.82
C GLU A 29 -0.62 -17.80 10.21
N GLU A 30 -1.08 -17.60 8.97
CA GLU A 30 -1.08 -16.31 8.26
C GLU A 30 -2.40 -15.55 8.44
N THR A 31 -3.35 -16.12 9.19
CA THR A 31 -4.68 -15.57 9.46
C THR A 31 -4.81 -15.14 10.91
N LEU A 32 -5.20 -13.88 11.14
CA LEU A 32 -5.53 -13.38 12.47
C LEU A 32 -7.04 -13.34 12.69
N HIS A 33 -7.52 -14.03 13.71
CA HIS A 33 -8.86 -13.81 14.26
C HIS A 33 -8.80 -12.62 15.24
N LEU A 34 -9.25 -11.45 14.80
CA LEU A 34 -9.16 -10.22 15.60
C LEU A 34 -10.52 -9.90 16.20
N ASN A 35 -10.70 -10.23 17.48
CA ASN A 35 -11.85 -9.77 18.26
C ASN A 35 -11.53 -8.44 18.93
N PHE A 36 -12.29 -7.41 18.57
CA PHE A 36 -12.03 -6.03 18.97
C PHE A 36 -12.24 -5.79 20.46
N VAL A 37 -13.12 -6.58 21.08
CA VAL A 37 -13.43 -6.51 22.52
C VAL A 37 -12.20 -6.82 23.37
N ASP A 38 -11.27 -7.63 22.86
CA ASP A 38 -10.08 -8.06 23.60
C ASP A 38 -8.98 -6.99 23.63
N TYR A 39 -9.12 -5.92 22.83
CA TYR A 39 -8.13 -4.85 22.67
C TYR A 39 -8.71 -3.44 22.90
N PRO A 40 -9.26 -3.16 24.09
CA PRO A 40 -9.84 -1.84 24.39
C PRO A 40 -8.79 -0.72 24.49
N GLY A 41 -7.50 -1.06 24.53
CA GLY A 41 -6.40 -0.10 24.47
C GLY A 41 -6.13 0.50 23.09
N GLY A 42 -6.73 -0.07 22.05
CA GLY A 42 -6.66 0.44 20.69
C GLY A 42 -6.22 -0.62 19.68
N ILE A 43 -6.75 -0.51 18.46
CA ILE A 43 -6.42 -1.31 17.29
C ILE A 43 -6.08 -0.33 16.17
N ALA A 44 -5.00 -0.62 15.45
CA ALA A 44 -4.66 0.03 14.20
C ALA A 44 -4.32 -1.01 13.13
N LEU A 45 -4.85 -0.80 11.92
CA LEU A 45 -4.70 -1.69 10.78
C LEU A 45 -4.18 -0.89 9.57
N TRP A 46 -3.19 -1.43 8.85
CA TRP A 46 -2.68 -0.84 7.61
C TRP A 46 -2.53 -1.88 6.52
N GLY A 47 -2.67 -1.45 5.26
CA GLY A 47 -2.17 -2.24 4.14
C GLY A 47 -0.65 -2.14 4.11
N SER A 48 0.03 -3.27 4.31
CA SER A 48 1.48 -3.35 4.31
C SER A 48 2.01 -3.85 2.96
N VAL A 49 3.05 -3.16 2.51
CA VAL A 49 3.83 -3.46 1.31
C VAL A 49 5.32 -3.46 1.69
N PRO A 50 6.19 -4.12 0.90
CA PRO A 50 7.62 -4.12 1.14
C PRO A 50 8.18 -2.70 1.31
N ALA A 51 9.25 -2.58 2.09
CA ALA A 51 9.94 -1.31 2.23
C ALA A 51 10.44 -0.85 0.86
N ILE A 52 10.21 0.42 0.54
CA ILE A 52 10.62 0.97 -0.76
C ILE A 52 12.15 1.13 -0.87
N TYR A 53 12.83 1.08 0.26
CA TYR A 53 14.27 0.93 0.37
C TYR A 53 14.54 -0.04 1.51
N ASP A 54 15.09 -1.21 1.16
CA ASP A 54 15.42 -2.27 2.09
C ASP A 54 16.82 -2.80 1.77
N THR A 55 17.72 -2.75 2.74
CA THR A 55 19.08 -3.31 2.64
C THR A 55 19.32 -4.44 3.65
N THR A 56 18.26 -4.89 4.31
CA THR A 56 18.28 -5.92 5.36
C THR A 56 18.11 -7.33 4.80
N THR A 57 18.23 -8.32 5.67
CA THR A 57 17.84 -9.72 5.39
C THR A 57 16.49 -10.10 6.01
N GLN A 58 15.73 -9.12 6.51
CA GLN A 58 14.46 -9.37 7.18
C GLN A 58 13.42 -9.98 6.24
N PRO A 59 12.45 -10.76 6.75
CA PRO A 59 11.33 -11.22 5.94
C PRO A 59 10.60 -10.05 5.25
N ILE A 60 10.09 -10.30 4.05
CA ILE A 60 9.28 -9.31 3.33
C ILE A 60 8.02 -9.02 4.14
N ASP A 61 7.77 -7.74 4.43
CA ASP A 61 6.51 -7.33 5.01
C ASP A 61 5.44 -7.15 3.92
N ARG A 62 4.34 -7.91 4.02
CA ARG A 62 3.23 -7.88 3.07
C ARG A 62 1.95 -8.34 3.75
N GLY A 63 0.90 -7.53 3.65
CA GLY A 63 -0.45 -7.93 4.06
C GLY A 63 -1.18 -6.85 4.85
N ILE A 64 -1.76 -7.26 5.98
CA ILE A 64 -2.47 -6.39 6.92
C ILE A 64 -1.58 -6.28 8.16
N HIS A 65 -0.95 -5.13 8.33
CA HIS A 65 -0.16 -4.85 9.52
C HIS A 65 -1.07 -4.45 10.67
N VAL A 66 -0.94 -5.13 11.81
CA VAL A 66 -1.84 -5.02 12.95
C VAL A 66 -1.06 -4.56 14.18
N HIS A 67 -1.48 -3.42 14.72
CA HIS A 67 -1.19 -3.04 16.10
C HIS A 67 -2.43 -3.26 16.96
N ALA A 68 -2.31 -3.98 18.08
CA ALA A 68 -3.40 -4.11 19.04
C ALA A 68 -2.89 -4.02 20.48
N ARG A 69 -3.65 -3.34 21.35
CA ARG A 69 -3.33 -3.15 22.77
C ARG A 69 -4.53 -3.48 23.65
N SER A 70 -4.33 -4.26 24.70
CA SER A 70 -5.36 -4.55 25.71
C SER A 70 -5.53 -3.41 26.71
N THR A 71 -4.59 -2.47 26.79
CA THR A 71 -4.67 -1.31 27.69
C THR A 71 -4.16 -0.05 27.00
N LYS A 72 -4.85 1.08 27.18
CA LYS A 72 -4.48 2.36 26.56
C LYS A 72 -3.09 2.78 27.01
N GLY A 73 -2.19 3.06 26.06
CA GLY A 73 -0.79 3.40 26.34
C GLY A 73 0.06 2.23 26.87
N GLY A 74 -0.51 1.03 27.04
CA GLY A 74 0.24 -0.18 27.38
C GLY A 74 1.07 -0.70 26.20
N LEU A 75 1.84 -1.77 26.39
CA LEU A 75 2.63 -2.41 25.32
C LEU A 75 1.74 -3.00 24.21
N LYS A 76 2.31 -3.20 23.02
CA LYS A 76 1.60 -3.80 21.89
C LYS A 76 1.45 -5.30 22.20
N ASN A 77 0.22 -5.79 22.23
CA ASN A 77 -0.06 -7.23 22.30
C ASN A 77 0.14 -7.90 20.94
N ILE A 78 -0.21 -7.17 19.88
CA ILE A 78 0.03 -7.56 18.50
C ILE A 78 0.80 -6.43 17.82
N ASP A 79 1.89 -6.80 17.18
CA ASP A 79 2.70 -5.97 16.29
C ASP A 79 3.24 -6.87 15.17
N LYS A 80 2.38 -7.20 14.22
CA LYS A 80 2.67 -8.20 13.18
C LYS A 80 1.78 -8.02 11.97
N THR A 81 2.30 -8.43 10.82
CA THR A 81 1.57 -8.49 9.57
C THR A 81 1.00 -9.88 9.30
N TYR A 82 -0.25 -9.91 8.82
CA TYR A 82 -1.00 -11.11 8.48
C TYR A 82 -1.51 -11.03 7.04
N ARG A 83 -1.65 -12.16 6.36
CA ARG A 83 -2.20 -12.19 4.99
C ARG A 83 -3.72 -12.15 4.97
N ARG A 84 -4.37 -12.51 6.08
CA ARG A 84 -5.82 -12.46 6.25
C ARG A 84 -6.20 -12.02 7.67
N LEU A 85 -7.24 -11.22 7.74
CA LEU A 85 -7.91 -10.83 8.97
C LEU A 85 -9.34 -11.41 8.95
N GLN A 86 -9.73 -12.05 10.04
CA GLN A 86 -11.11 -12.41 10.30
C GLN A 86 -11.62 -11.58 11.47
N VAL A 87 -12.68 -10.82 11.23
CA VAL A 87 -13.31 -9.97 12.26
C VAL A 87 -14.70 -10.52 12.56
N PRO A 88 -15.05 -10.74 13.84
CA PRO A 88 -16.38 -11.20 14.19
C PRO A 88 -17.38 -10.12 13.81
N TYR A 89 -18.42 -10.51 13.10
CA TYR A 89 -19.52 -9.66 12.71
C TYR A 89 -20.81 -10.20 13.30
N ARG A 90 -21.53 -9.32 13.99
CA ARG A 90 -22.89 -9.57 14.46
C ARG A 90 -23.84 -8.69 13.66
N VAL A 91 -24.68 -9.31 12.84
CA VAL A 91 -25.74 -8.61 12.08
C VAL A 91 -26.90 -8.31 13.03
N ASP A 92 -27.21 -9.25 13.93
CA ASP A 92 -28.28 -9.15 14.93
C ASP A 92 -27.98 -10.01 16.18
N LEU A 93 -28.94 -10.13 17.10
CA LEU A 93 -28.81 -10.92 18.34
C LEU A 93 -28.71 -12.44 18.12
N LEU A 94 -28.95 -12.94 16.90
CA LEU A 94 -29.09 -14.36 16.58
C LEU A 94 -28.10 -14.85 15.51
N SER A 95 -27.47 -13.94 14.77
CA SER A 95 -26.53 -14.26 13.69
C SER A 95 -25.11 -13.78 14.01
N ASP A 96 -24.26 -14.76 14.31
CA ASP A 96 -22.82 -14.62 14.43
C ASP A 96 -22.15 -15.04 13.11
N GLY A 97 -21.17 -14.26 12.65
CA GLY A 97 -20.38 -14.57 11.45
C GLY A 97 -18.99 -13.95 11.50
N TRP A 98 -18.21 -14.18 10.45
CA TRP A 98 -16.88 -13.59 10.27
C TRP A 98 -16.81 -12.85 8.95
N VAL A 99 -16.29 -11.63 8.98
CA VAL A 99 -15.87 -10.92 7.78
C VAL A 99 -14.40 -11.21 7.54
N ASN A 100 -14.07 -11.63 6.32
CA ASN A 100 -12.71 -11.86 5.87
C ASN A 100 -12.24 -10.65 5.07
N VAL A 101 -11.02 -10.19 5.36
CA VAL A 101 -10.28 -9.24 4.55
C VAL A 101 -8.88 -9.81 4.32
N ASP A 102 -8.44 -9.78 3.07
CA ASP A 102 -7.16 -10.34 2.66
C ASP A 102 -6.13 -9.24 2.35
N GLU A 103 -4.86 -9.63 2.25
CA GLU A 103 -3.74 -8.75 1.91
C GLU A 103 -3.98 -7.91 0.64
N ILE A 104 -4.67 -8.47 -0.35
CA ILE A 104 -4.92 -7.78 -1.63
C ILE A 104 -5.93 -6.65 -1.44
N ASP A 105 -6.94 -6.84 -0.58
CA ASP A 105 -7.90 -5.78 -0.23
C ASP A 105 -7.17 -4.63 0.45
N ALA A 106 -6.30 -4.97 1.42
CA ALA A 106 -5.52 -4.03 2.23
C ALA A 106 -4.55 -3.19 1.41
N ILE A 107 -3.79 -3.84 0.51
CA ILE A 107 -2.83 -3.16 -0.36
C ILE A 107 -3.55 -2.21 -1.33
N ASN A 108 -4.65 -2.64 -1.95
CA ASN A 108 -5.39 -1.76 -2.87
C ASN A 108 -6.11 -0.63 -2.13
N TYR A 109 -6.57 -0.86 -0.90
CA TYR A 109 -7.09 0.23 -0.07
C TYR A 109 -6.01 1.27 0.23
N MET A 110 -4.79 0.83 0.56
CA MET A 110 -3.62 1.70 0.75
C MET A 110 -3.35 2.52 -0.50
N ILE A 111 -3.31 1.89 -1.67
CA ILE A 111 -3.07 2.55 -2.97
C ILE A 111 -4.11 3.65 -3.21
N SER A 112 -5.40 3.33 -3.16
CA SER A 112 -6.48 4.31 -3.34
C SER A 112 -6.34 5.47 -2.36
N SER A 113 -6.07 5.16 -1.08
CA SER A 113 -5.94 6.16 -0.02
C SER A 113 -4.72 7.09 -0.19
N VAL A 114 -3.58 6.57 -0.67
CA VAL A 114 -2.37 7.37 -0.94
C VAL A 114 -2.63 8.40 -2.05
N PHE A 115 -3.37 8.02 -3.08
CA PHE A 115 -3.74 8.91 -4.18
C PHE A 115 -4.99 9.76 -3.91
N GLY A 116 -5.57 9.65 -2.71
CA GLY A 116 -6.68 10.51 -2.26
C GLY A 116 -8.07 10.06 -2.73
N PHE A 117 -8.20 8.80 -3.16
CA PHE A 117 -9.49 8.21 -3.53
C PHE A 117 -10.20 7.61 -2.34
N GLU A 118 -11.50 7.88 -2.24
CA GLU A 118 -12.39 7.19 -1.32
C GLU A 118 -12.89 5.88 -1.95
N THR A 119 -12.78 4.78 -1.20
CA THR A 119 -13.28 3.48 -1.62
C THR A 119 -14.70 3.26 -1.11
N ILE A 120 -15.54 2.57 -1.89
CA ILE A 120 -16.93 2.27 -1.55
C ILE A 120 -17.20 0.76 -1.46
N PRO A 121 -18.19 0.32 -0.67
CA PRO A 121 -18.62 -1.06 -0.68
C PRO A 121 -19.39 -1.35 -1.97
N VAL A 122 -18.85 -2.23 -2.81
CA VAL A 122 -19.49 -2.66 -4.05
C VAL A 122 -19.77 -4.16 -3.96
N HIS A 123 -20.97 -4.58 -4.33
CA HIS A 123 -21.35 -5.99 -4.36
C HIS A 123 -21.92 -6.33 -5.74
N CYS A 124 -21.60 -7.54 -6.22
CA CYS A 124 -22.18 -8.01 -7.47
C CYS A 124 -23.70 -8.19 -7.33
N VAL A 125 -24.47 -7.50 -8.18
CA VAL A 125 -25.94 -7.60 -8.20
C VAL A 125 -26.48 -9.00 -8.54
N TYR A 126 -25.63 -9.90 -9.06
CA TYR A 126 -26.02 -11.25 -9.46
C TYR A 126 -25.73 -12.33 -8.41
N CYS A 127 -24.63 -12.19 -7.65
CA CYS A 127 -24.19 -13.23 -6.70
C CYS A 127 -23.88 -12.70 -5.30
N GLY A 128 -23.96 -11.38 -5.08
CA GLY A 128 -23.66 -10.75 -3.79
C GLY A 128 -22.18 -10.70 -3.44
N PHE A 129 -21.27 -11.20 -4.28
CA PHE A 129 -19.83 -11.22 -3.99
C PHE A 129 -19.27 -9.79 -3.80
N PRO A 130 -18.52 -9.51 -2.71
CA PRO A 130 -17.84 -8.23 -2.51
C PRO A 130 -16.82 -7.96 -3.61
N HIS A 131 -16.91 -6.78 -4.22
CA HIS A 131 -16.05 -6.40 -5.33
C HIS A 131 -14.82 -5.63 -4.85
N LEU A 132 -13.68 -5.95 -5.44
CA LEU A 132 -12.41 -5.25 -5.25
C LEU A 132 -11.91 -4.77 -6.60
N ASP A 133 -11.70 -3.47 -6.70
CA ASP A 133 -10.97 -2.84 -7.79
C ASP A 133 -9.48 -2.86 -7.50
N ARG A 134 -8.71 -3.45 -8.42
CA ARG A 134 -7.26 -3.66 -8.26
C ARG A 134 -6.47 -2.90 -9.31
N ASP A 135 -5.20 -2.63 -8.99
CA ASP A 135 -4.21 -2.13 -9.96
C ASP A 135 -4.71 -0.84 -10.65
N TRP A 136 -4.88 -0.82 -11.98
CA TRP A 136 -5.43 0.34 -12.70
C TRP A 136 -6.76 0.82 -12.10
N PHE A 137 -7.66 -0.09 -11.72
CA PHE A 137 -8.98 0.24 -11.22
C PHE A 137 -8.96 0.76 -9.78
N ALA A 138 -7.89 0.54 -9.01
CA ALA A 138 -7.73 1.06 -7.66
C ALA A 138 -7.53 2.60 -7.61
N VAL A 139 -7.31 3.23 -8.76
CA VAL A 139 -7.08 4.68 -8.92
C VAL A 139 -7.92 5.31 -10.04
N HIS A 140 -8.86 4.56 -10.61
CA HIS A 140 -9.74 5.05 -11.66
C HIS A 140 -11.20 4.70 -11.35
N SER A 141 -11.94 5.69 -10.83
CA SER A 141 -13.37 5.52 -10.54
C SER A 141 -14.16 5.15 -11.78
N HIS A 142 -15.03 4.17 -11.65
CA HIS A 142 -15.86 3.68 -12.75
C HIS A 142 -17.16 3.08 -12.21
N ARG A 143 -18.07 2.73 -13.13
CA ARG A 143 -19.39 2.17 -12.79
C ARG A 143 -19.54 0.71 -13.23
N LYS A 144 -18.78 0.27 -14.23
CA LYS A 144 -18.91 -1.07 -14.84
C LYS A 144 -17.82 -1.98 -14.31
N HIS A 145 -18.21 -2.98 -13.53
CA HIS A 145 -17.30 -3.91 -12.89
C HIS A 145 -17.42 -5.30 -13.52
N GLN A 146 -16.37 -6.09 -13.40
CA GLN A 146 -16.42 -7.52 -13.65
C GLN A 146 -16.34 -8.27 -12.33
N CYS A 147 -17.36 -9.07 -12.01
CA CYS A 147 -17.41 -9.78 -10.75
C CYS A 147 -16.40 -10.93 -10.71
N HIS A 148 -15.56 -10.94 -9.68
CA HIS A 148 -14.60 -12.00 -9.40
C HIS A 148 -15.21 -13.31 -8.86
N GLY A 149 -16.41 -13.24 -8.27
CA GLY A 149 -17.13 -14.41 -7.79
C GLY A 149 -17.82 -15.21 -8.90
N CYS A 150 -18.55 -14.53 -9.79
CA CYS A 150 -19.36 -15.20 -10.82
C CYS A 150 -18.94 -14.89 -12.27
N GLY A 151 -17.91 -14.06 -12.49
CA GLY A 151 -17.39 -13.68 -13.81
C GLY A 151 -18.25 -12.68 -14.59
N ARG A 152 -19.46 -12.37 -14.14
CA ARG A 152 -20.41 -11.50 -14.85
C ARG A 152 -20.04 -10.02 -14.74
N GLN A 153 -20.22 -9.28 -15.82
CA GLN A 153 -20.17 -7.83 -15.79
C GLN A 153 -21.43 -7.28 -15.15
N PHE A 154 -21.29 -6.30 -14.26
CA PHE A 154 -22.39 -5.58 -13.65
C PHE A 154 -22.11 -4.09 -13.61
N SER A 155 -23.15 -3.28 -13.39
CA SER A 155 -22.99 -1.85 -13.14
C SER A 155 -23.39 -1.54 -11.72
N ASP A 156 -22.58 -0.75 -11.01
CA ASP A 156 -22.94 -0.27 -9.68
C ASP A 156 -24.16 0.66 -9.78
N PRO A 157 -25.27 0.36 -9.09
CA PRO A 157 -26.39 1.27 -9.00
C PRO A 157 -26.08 2.54 -8.21
N MET A 158 -25.09 2.52 -7.30
CA MET A 158 -24.76 3.65 -6.42
C MET A 158 -23.96 4.76 -7.12
N GLY A 159 -23.26 4.47 -8.23
CA GLY A 159 -22.64 5.50 -9.07
C GLY A 159 -21.22 5.21 -9.51
N LEU A 160 -20.41 6.26 -9.64
CA LEU A 160 -18.97 6.18 -9.91
C LEU A 160 -18.21 5.99 -8.59
N GLY A 161 -17.35 4.99 -8.50
CA GLY A 161 -16.49 4.79 -7.33
C GLY A 161 -15.40 3.76 -7.56
N ILE A 162 -14.64 3.49 -6.51
CA ILE A 162 -13.62 2.45 -6.46
C ILE A 162 -14.06 1.44 -5.41
N GLY A 163 -14.41 0.24 -5.83
CA GLY A 163 -14.87 -0.85 -4.97
C GLY A 163 -13.73 -1.42 -4.14
N ASN A 164 -13.92 -1.52 -2.83
CA ASN A 164 -13.00 -2.26 -1.96
C ASN A 164 -13.78 -2.87 -0.77
N PRO A 165 -13.63 -4.18 -0.46
CA PRO A 165 -14.31 -4.81 0.68
C PRO A 165 -14.00 -4.15 2.03
N ILE A 166 -12.84 -3.53 2.18
CA ILE A 166 -12.46 -2.79 3.39
C ILE A 166 -13.41 -1.62 3.67
N ALA A 167 -14.03 -1.03 2.66
CA ALA A 167 -15.01 0.03 2.88
C ALA A 167 -16.21 -0.46 3.71
N ALA A 168 -16.68 -1.69 3.48
CA ALA A 168 -17.74 -2.31 4.27
C ALA A 168 -17.27 -2.58 5.71
N LEU A 169 -16.04 -3.09 5.88
CA LEU A 169 -15.45 -3.31 7.19
C LEU A 169 -15.33 -2.01 7.99
N ARG A 170 -14.86 -0.93 7.36
CA ARG A 170 -14.76 0.39 7.98
C ARG A 170 -16.11 0.90 8.46
N HIS A 171 -17.14 0.79 7.62
CA HIS A 171 -18.50 1.19 7.97
C HIS A 171 -19.03 0.38 9.16
N MET A 172 -18.87 -0.95 9.14
CA MET A 172 -19.25 -1.86 10.23
C MET A 172 -18.59 -1.48 11.55
N LEU A 173 -17.31 -1.12 11.51
CA LEU A 173 -16.54 -0.79 12.70
C LEU A 173 -16.71 0.67 13.15
N GLY A 174 -17.55 1.46 12.48
CA GLY A 174 -17.72 2.88 12.76
C GLY A 174 -16.41 3.67 12.58
N ALA A 175 -15.52 3.22 11.70
CA ALA A 175 -14.22 3.84 11.47
C ALA A 175 -14.40 5.24 10.87
N THR A 176 -13.96 6.26 11.61
CA THR A 176 -14.00 7.65 11.15
C THR A 176 -12.62 8.10 10.64
N PRO A 177 -12.54 9.12 9.78
CA PRO A 177 -11.26 9.71 9.41
C PRO A 177 -10.50 10.16 10.66
N THR A 178 -9.28 9.66 10.81
CA THR A 178 -8.39 10.02 11.90
C THR A 178 -7.86 11.44 11.74
N LYS A 179 -7.67 12.13 12.86
CA LYS A 179 -6.83 13.33 12.87
C LYS A 179 -5.41 12.89 12.54
N LYS A 180 -4.77 13.58 11.60
CA LYS A 180 -3.38 13.35 11.24
C LYS A 180 -2.51 14.40 11.89
N ARG A 181 -1.35 14.00 12.40
CA ARG A 181 -0.33 14.89 12.94
C ARG A 181 1.00 14.56 12.27
N LYS A 182 1.68 15.58 11.76
CA LYS A 182 3.04 15.41 11.27
C LYS A 182 3.95 15.02 12.44
N ALA A 183 4.82 14.03 12.22
CA ALA A 183 5.77 13.64 13.26
C ALA A 183 6.62 14.84 13.73
N PRO A 184 6.89 15.00 15.04
CA PRO A 184 7.63 16.14 15.55
C PRO A 184 9.13 16.06 15.22
N ASP A 185 9.66 14.85 15.05
CA ASP A 185 11.10 14.60 15.09
C ASP A 185 11.77 14.52 13.71
N SER A 186 13.07 14.78 13.71
CA SER A 186 13.98 14.57 12.59
C SER A 186 15.08 13.61 12.98
N ILE A 187 15.47 12.74 12.06
CA ILE A 187 16.60 11.83 12.25
C ILE A 187 17.61 11.99 11.13
N ALA A 188 18.89 11.92 11.50
CA ALA A 188 20.01 11.82 10.58
C ALA A 188 20.85 10.59 10.97
N ILE A 189 20.96 9.62 10.06
CA ILE A 189 21.74 8.40 10.28
C ILE A 189 22.79 8.22 9.18
N LYS A 190 23.81 7.42 9.48
CA LYS A 190 24.73 6.88 8.48
C LYS A 190 24.50 5.38 8.35
N GLN A 191 24.50 4.87 7.13
CA GLN A 191 24.25 3.44 6.90
C GLN A 191 25.35 2.57 7.52
N CYS A 192 26.59 3.07 7.58
CA CYS A 192 27.70 2.37 8.22
C CYS A 192 27.48 2.09 9.72
N ASP A 193 26.61 2.87 10.38
CA ASP A 193 26.28 2.68 11.79
C ASP A 193 25.22 1.59 12.01
N TYR A 194 24.63 1.06 10.93
CA TYR A 194 23.57 0.04 10.91
C TYR A 194 23.92 -1.05 9.90
N PRO A 195 24.93 -1.89 10.18
CA PRO A 195 25.36 -2.91 9.24
C PRO A 195 24.29 -3.99 9.01
N GLY A 196 23.31 -4.16 9.92
CA GLY A 196 22.15 -5.03 9.70
C GLY A 196 21.18 -4.55 8.62
N GLY A 197 21.35 -3.32 8.13
CA GLY A 197 20.55 -2.71 7.07
C GLY A 197 19.47 -1.78 7.60
N ILE A 198 18.74 -1.20 6.64
CA ILE A 198 17.70 -0.19 6.87
C ILE A 198 16.48 -0.54 6.03
N GLN A 199 15.28 -0.27 6.57
CA GLN A 199 14.01 -0.34 5.85
C GLN A 199 13.29 1.01 5.93
N LEU A 200 12.69 1.45 4.82
CA LEU A 200 11.94 2.69 4.72
C LEU A 200 10.55 2.51 4.11
N TRP A 201 9.56 3.14 4.73
CA TRP A 201 8.20 3.27 4.20
C TRP A 201 7.72 4.72 4.29
N GLY A 202 6.76 5.07 3.43
CA GLY A 202 5.99 6.29 3.60
C GLY A 202 4.80 5.99 4.51
N SER A 203 4.47 6.88 5.44
CA SER A 203 3.25 6.70 6.24
C SER A 203 2.02 6.65 5.32
N ASN A 204 1.22 5.59 5.41
CA ASN A 204 -0.07 5.46 4.75
C ASN A 204 -1.22 5.61 5.76
N PRO A 205 -2.40 6.08 5.31
CA PRO A 205 -3.58 6.13 6.16
C PRO A 205 -3.99 4.74 6.67
N ALA A 206 -4.32 4.64 7.94
CA ALA A 206 -4.84 3.42 8.54
C ALA A 206 -6.19 2.99 7.93
N ILE A 207 -6.31 1.69 7.64
CA ILE A 207 -7.59 1.01 7.36
C ILE A 207 -8.54 1.19 8.54
N LEU A 208 -8.02 1.12 9.75
CA LEU A 208 -8.75 1.35 10.99
C LEU A 208 -7.78 1.92 12.01
N TRP A 209 -8.26 2.85 12.82
CA TRP A 209 -7.53 3.38 13.96
C TRP A 209 -8.52 3.75 15.05
N THR A 210 -8.52 3.00 16.14
CA THR A 210 -9.50 3.21 17.23
C THR A 210 -8.95 4.07 18.36
N SER A 211 -7.67 4.45 18.33
CA SER A 211 -7.09 5.36 19.32
C SER A 211 -7.61 6.79 19.13
N SER A 212 -7.74 7.53 20.23
CA SER A 212 -8.02 8.97 20.23
C SER A 212 -6.83 9.81 19.75
N ASP A 213 -5.63 9.23 19.77
CA ASP A 213 -4.40 9.91 19.39
C ASP A 213 -4.32 10.09 17.88
N PRO A 214 -3.72 11.19 17.39
CA PRO A 214 -3.62 11.40 15.95
C PRO A 214 -2.67 10.39 15.30
N GLU A 215 -3.00 10.01 14.08
CA GLU A 215 -2.13 9.20 13.23
C GLU A 215 -0.92 10.02 12.79
N MET A 216 0.27 9.44 12.92
CA MET A 216 1.53 10.09 12.61
C MET A 216 1.82 10.03 11.11
N THR A 217 2.17 11.16 10.52
CA THR A 217 2.57 11.23 9.10
C THR A 217 4.04 11.58 8.95
N GLY A 218 4.72 10.90 8.02
CA GLY A 218 6.16 11.02 7.80
C GLY A 218 6.74 9.83 7.05
N ILE A 219 8.00 9.54 7.36
CA ILE A 219 8.74 8.38 6.85
C ILE A 219 8.96 7.44 8.03
N HIS A 220 8.50 6.21 7.90
CA HIS A 220 8.75 5.16 8.87
C HIS A 220 10.09 4.50 8.56
N LEU A 221 10.95 4.40 9.56
CA LEU A 221 12.33 3.96 9.41
C LEU A 221 12.62 2.85 10.41
N HIS A 222 13.09 1.71 9.89
CA HIS A 222 13.79 0.70 10.68
C HIS A 222 15.29 0.75 10.41
N ALA A 223 16.11 0.66 11.44
CA ALA A 223 17.56 0.54 11.30
C ALA A 223 18.14 -0.51 12.27
N PHE A 224 18.90 -1.47 11.72
CA PHE A 224 19.38 -2.65 12.44
C PHE A 224 20.89 -2.59 12.67
N LYS A 225 21.35 -2.79 13.91
CA LYS A 225 22.78 -2.83 14.24
C LYS A 225 23.45 -4.12 13.82
N MET A 226 22.71 -5.21 13.74
CA MET A 226 23.25 -6.54 13.41
C MET A 226 22.34 -7.22 12.39
N HIS A 227 22.91 -8.10 11.56
CA HIS A 227 22.18 -8.72 10.44
C HIS A 227 21.06 -9.67 10.89
N ASP A 228 21.22 -10.29 12.07
CA ASP A 228 20.34 -11.27 12.69
C ASP A 228 19.44 -10.66 13.78
N GLN A 229 19.47 -9.34 13.93
CA GLN A 229 18.67 -8.65 14.93
C GLN A 229 17.19 -8.68 14.55
N GLU A 230 16.34 -9.24 15.41
CA GLU A 230 14.89 -9.34 15.16
C GLU A 230 14.20 -7.97 15.23
N PHE A 231 14.56 -7.14 16.22
CA PHE A 231 13.95 -5.83 16.44
C PHE A 231 14.95 -4.72 16.14
N PRO A 232 14.62 -3.73 15.29
CA PRO A 232 15.57 -2.68 14.95
C PRO A 232 15.91 -1.80 16.17
N GLU A 233 17.05 -1.11 16.13
CA GLU A 233 17.41 -0.11 17.15
C GLU A 233 16.62 1.20 16.96
N VAL A 234 16.29 1.52 15.72
CA VAL A 234 15.41 2.63 15.35
C VAL A 234 14.12 2.04 14.79
N ASP A 235 12.99 2.35 15.41
CA ASP A 235 11.63 2.00 14.96
C ASP A 235 10.71 3.17 15.28
N GLU A 236 10.62 4.12 14.34
CA GLU A 236 9.74 5.29 14.51
C GLU A 236 9.42 5.96 13.17
N THR A 237 8.37 6.79 13.17
CA THR A 237 7.99 7.67 12.08
C THR A 237 8.56 9.07 12.29
N TYR A 238 9.34 9.55 11.31
CA TYR A 238 9.98 10.86 11.35
C TYR A 238 9.44 11.80 10.28
N ALA A 239 9.38 13.10 10.60
CA ALA A 239 8.97 14.11 9.63
C ALA A 239 10.06 14.48 8.63
N LYS A 240 11.32 14.29 9.02
CA LYS A 240 12.50 14.55 8.20
C LYS A 240 13.51 13.44 8.44
N VAL A 241 13.87 12.73 7.38
CA VAL A 241 14.89 11.68 7.41
C VAL A 241 16.05 12.10 6.53
N THR A 242 17.27 11.98 7.06
CA THR A 242 18.51 12.14 6.29
C THR A 242 19.35 10.89 6.47
N ILE A 243 19.76 10.25 5.37
CA ILE A 243 20.61 9.06 5.38
C ILE A 243 21.87 9.37 4.58
N ASP A 244 23.04 9.22 5.17
CA ASP A 244 24.34 9.55 4.54
C ASP A 244 24.39 10.98 3.95
N GLY A 245 23.71 11.93 4.60
CA GLY A 245 23.59 13.31 4.12
C GLY A 245 22.55 13.55 3.02
N ILE A 246 21.91 12.49 2.52
CA ILE A 246 20.83 12.56 1.52
C ILE A 246 19.50 12.77 2.24
N LYS A 247 18.85 13.91 1.95
CA LYS A 247 17.51 14.21 2.47
C LYS A 247 16.47 13.39 1.74
N ILE A 248 15.55 12.80 2.48
CA ILE A 248 14.47 11.99 1.95
C ILE A 248 13.15 12.77 2.05
N ASP A 249 12.43 12.85 0.95
CA ASP A 249 11.12 13.52 0.87
C ASP A 249 9.98 12.53 1.13
N ALA A 250 9.16 12.83 2.14
CA ALA A 250 8.09 11.93 2.60
C ALA A 250 6.97 11.73 1.55
N ASP A 251 6.67 12.75 0.75
CA ASP A 251 5.62 12.64 -0.27
C ASP A 251 6.12 11.82 -1.47
N GLN A 252 7.40 11.96 -1.85
CA GLN A 252 8.00 11.12 -2.88
C GLN A 252 8.04 9.64 -2.46
N VAL A 253 8.47 9.36 -1.22
CA VAL A 253 8.47 8.03 -0.60
C VAL A 253 7.07 7.42 -0.59
N ARG A 254 6.07 8.14 -0.05
CA ARG A 254 4.69 7.65 0.04
C ARG A 254 4.09 7.38 -1.34
N THR A 255 4.32 8.28 -2.29
CA THR A 255 3.83 8.12 -3.67
C THR A 255 4.51 6.94 -4.35
N TYR A 256 5.82 6.79 -4.18
CA TYR A 256 6.57 5.67 -4.76
C TYR A 256 6.11 4.33 -4.17
N MET A 257 5.80 4.29 -2.88
CA MET A 257 5.27 3.11 -2.21
C MET A 257 3.97 2.62 -2.88
N ALA A 258 3.00 3.51 -3.12
CA ALA A 258 1.79 3.14 -3.84
C ALA A 258 2.09 2.77 -5.31
N GLN A 259 2.92 3.54 -6.01
CA GLN A 259 3.30 3.25 -7.40
C GLN A 259 3.95 1.87 -7.57
N SER A 260 4.85 1.50 -6.66
CA SER A 260 5.57 0.21 -6.68
C SER A 260 4.65 -0.99 -6.43
N ALA A 261 3.49 -0.75 -5.82
CA ALA A 261 2.48 -1.77 -5.56
C ALA A 261 1.47 -1.94 -6.71
N MET A 262 1.61 -1.20 -7.83
CA MET A 262 0.71 -1.28 -8.98
C MET A 262 1.39 -1.90 -10.20
N PRO A 263 1.08 -3.17 -10.53
CA PRO A 263 1.65 -3.86 -11.70
C PRO A 263 1.61 -3.09 -13.02
N HIS A 264 0.55 -2.34 -13.33
CA HIS A 264 0.47 -1.59 -14.60
C HIS A 264 1.52 -0.46 -14.72
N LEU A 265 2.18 -0.09 -13.61
CA LEU A 265 3.26 0.91 -13.58
C LEU A 265 4.66 0.32 -13.64
N GLU A 266 4.79 -1.00 -13.68
CA GLU A 266 6.11 -1.65 -13.67
C GLU A 266 7.01 -1.10 -14.80
N GLY A 267 8.20 -0.63 -14.41
CA GLY A 267 9.18 -0.04 -15.32
C GLY A 267 8.84 1.36 -15.85
N ARG A 268 7.74 1.98 -15.44
CA ARG A 268 7.30 3.30 -15.96
C ARG A 268 7.57 4.48 -15.03
N VAL A 269 7.89 4.22 -13.77
CA VAL A 269 8.22 5.24 -12.77
C VAL A 269 9.72 5.52 -12.81
N LEU A 270 10.11 6.75 -13.15
CA LEU A 270 11.49 7.13 -13.44
C LEU A 270 11.94 8.34 -12.61
N ASP A 271 13.26 8.41 -12.41
CA ASP A 271 13.93 9.63 -11.96
C ASP A 271 14.05 10.59 -13.14
N LEU A 272 13.21 11.62 -13.16
CA LEU A 272 13.17 12.64 -14.22
C LEU A 272 13.64 13.97 -13.66
N SER A 273 14.32 14.75 -14.50
CA SER A 273 14.62 16.16 -14.22
C SER A 273 14.08 17.01 -15.36
N CYS A 274 13.60 18.19 -15.04
CA CYS A 274 13.15 19.13 -16.07
C CYS A 274 14.35 19.57 -16.93
N PRO A 275 14.32 19.43 -18.27
CA PRO A 275 15.45 19.84 -19.11
C PRO A 275 15.63 21.37 -19.17
N HIS A 276 14.65 22.14 -18.71
CA HIS A 276 14.69 23.61 -18.73
C HIS A 276 15.28 24.22 -17.46
N CYS A 277 15.00 23.64 -16.29
CA CYS A 277 15.47 24.18 -14.99
C CYS A 277 16.29 23.20 -14.16
N ALA A 278 16.50 21.97 -14.63
CA ALA A 278 17.21 20.88 -13.96
C ALA A 278 16.60 20.40 -12.62
N GLU A 279 15.49 20.97 -12.17
CA GLU A 279 14.81 20.51 -10.95
C GLU A 279 14.30 19.06 -11.10
N PRO A 280 14.41 18.23 -10.05
CA PRO A 280 13.81 16.90 -10.02
C PRO A 280 12.29 16.98 -10.21
N HIS A 281 11.76 16.14 -11.09
CA HIS A 281 10.36 16.15 -11.49
C HIS A 281 9.57 15.05 -10.79
N ILE A 282 8.50 15.45 -10.11
CA ILE A 282 7.47 14.57 -9.55
C ILE A 282 6.15 14.87 -10.24
N ASP A 283 5.51 13.85 -10.80
CA ASP A 283 4.14 13.98 -11.29
C ASP A 283 3.14 13.96 -10.12
N LYS A 284 2.06 14.75 -10.23
CA LYS A 284 1.00 14.86 -9.22
C LYS A 284 -0.37 14.64 -9.84
N GLY A 285 -1.38 14.41 -9.00
CA GLY A 285 -2.76 14.16 -9.47
C GLY A 285 -2.82 12.90 -10.33
N GLU A 286 -3.60 12.95 -11.41
CA GLU A 286 -3.75 11.82 -12.36
C GLU A 286 -2.41 11.36 -12.95
N HIS A 287 -1.49 12.29 -13.20
CA HIS A 287 -0.18 11.98 -13.75
C HIS A 287 0.73 11.20 -12.77
N ALA A 288 0.41 11.17 -11.46
CA ALA A 288 1.15 10.40 -10.48
C ALA A 288 0.91 8.88 -10.59
N PHE A 289 -0.16 8.46 -11.27
CA PHE A 289 -0.54 7.05 -11.41
C PHE A 289 -0.97 6.65 -12.83
N THR A 290 -1.02 7.59 -13.78
CA THR A 290 -1.32 7.30 -15.19
C THR A 290 -0.12 7.63 -16.07
N PRO A 291 0.57 6.63 -16.67
CA PRO A 291 1.72 6.88 -17.53
C PRO A 291 1.37 7.76 -18.73
N HIS A 292 2.14 8.83 -18.93
CA HIS A 292 1.86 9.85 -19.94
C HIS A 292 3.15 10.30 -20.64
N ILE A 293 3.02 11.11 -21.70
CA ILE A 293 4.16 11.53 -22.56
C ILE A 293 4.66 12.92 -22.16
N ASP A 294 3.74 13.84 -21.88
CA ASP A 294 4.01 15.25 -21.71
C ASP A 294 3.95 15.61 -20.21
N HIS A 295 5.12 15.90 -19.63
CA HIS A 295 5.29 16.28 -18.23
C HIS A 295 5.28 17.80 -18.07
N GLU A 296 4.62 18.32 -17.04
CA GLU A 296 4.64 19.74 -16.69
C GLU A 296 5.52 19.97 -15.45
N CYS A 297 6.61 20.73 -15.59
CA CYS A 297 7.48 21.01 -14.46
C CYS A 297 6.84 22.01 -13.50
N TYR A 298 6.54 21.59 -12.27
CA TYR A 298 5.96 22.48 -11.24
C TYR A 298 6.88 23.63 -10.79
N SER A 299 8.19 23.56 -11.08
CA SER A 299 9.15 24.60 -10.70
C SER A 299 9.22 25.75 -11.72
N CYS A 300 9.17 25.45 -13.02
CA CYS A 300 9.30 26.47 -14.07
C CYS A 300 8.12 26.57 -15.04
N GLY A 301 7.10 25.71 -14.89
CA GLY A 301 5.89 25.67 -15.71
C GLY A 301 6.09 25.15 -17.14
N GLN A 302 7.29 24.73 -17.52
CA GLN A 302 7.57 24.24 -18.87
C GLN A 302 7.16 22.77 -19.02
N SER A 303 6.56 22.46 -20.17
CA SER A 303 6.27 21.08 -20.56
C SER A 303 7.49 20.43 -21.19
N PHE A 304 7.72 19.16 -20.88
CA PHE A 304 8.82 18.38 -21.45
C PHE A 304 8.44 16.91 -21.63
N ARG A 305 9.28 16.16 -22.36
CA ARG A 305 9.14 14.72 -22.54
C ARG A 305 10.33 14.01 -21.92
N ALA A 306 10.09 12.85 -21.34
CA ALA A 306 11.18 12.02 -20.81
C ALA A 306 12.14 11.62 -21.94
N LEU A 307 13.44 11.79 -21.71
CA LEU A 307 14.51 11.31 -22.59
C LEU A 307 14.76 9.81 -22.36
N SER A 308 13.72 8.99 -22.51
CA SER A 308 13.74 7.55 -22.31
C SER A 308 13.23 6.82 -23.56
N GLN A 309 13.66 5.57 -23.75
CA GLN A 309 13.06 4.69 -24.75
C GLN A 309 11.61 4.31 -24.39
N ILE A 310 11.24 4.44 -23.12
CA ILE A 310 9.88 4.20 -22.63
C ILE A 310 9.04 5.44 -22.92
N LYS A 311 8.04 5.28 -23.79
CA LYS A 311 7.27 6.41 -24.32
C LYS A 311 6.34 7.07 -23.29
N LYS A 312 5.74 6.28 -22.41
CA LYS A 312 4.79 6.74 -21.39
C LYS A 312 5.37 6.47 -20.00
N THR A 313 5.63 7.53 -19.25
CA THR A 313 6.38 7.49 -18.00
C THR A 313 5.67 8.28 -16.90
N ILE A 314 6.15 8.10 -15.68
CA ILE A 314 5.76 8.86 -14.49
C ILE A 314 7.05 9.32 -13.80
N GLY A 315 7.15 10.60 -13.46
CA GLY A 315 8.26 11.16 -12.69
C GLY A 315 8.08 10.94 -11.19
N ASN A 316 9.08 10.33 -10.55
CA ASN A 316 9.21 10.32 -9.10
C ASN A 316 10.71 10.37 -8.72
N PRO A 317 11.22 11.47 -8.13
CA PRO A 317 12.64 11.62 -7.79
C PRO A 317 13.15 10.63 -6.75
N PHE A 318 12.25 9.93 -6.03
CA PHE A 318 12.67 8.90 -5.10
C PHE A 318 13.38 7.74 -5.82
N VAL A 319 13.08 7.47 -7.10
CA VAL A 319 13.80 6.45 -7.90
C VAL A 319 15.31 6.76 -7.95
N GLY A 320 15.68 8.03 -8.14
CA GLY A 320 17.06 8.48 -8.14
C GLY A 320 17.66 8.49 -6.75
N THR A 321 16.90 8.95 -5.76
CA THR A 321 17.29 8.96 -4.35
C THR A 321 17.60 7.55 -3.84
N ARG A 322 16.76 6.57 -4.15
CA ARG A 322 16.93 5.15 -3.83
C ARG A 322 18.21 4.57 -4.41
N LYS A 323 18.52 4.88 -5.67
CA LYS A 323 19.79 4.48 -6.31
C LYS A 323 21.00 5.11 -5.62
N LYS A 324 20.94 6.40 -5.29
CA LYS A 324 22.02 7.12 -4.58
C LYS A 324 22.27 6.54 -3.20
N LEU A 325 21.22 6.24 -2.43
CA LEU A 325 21.33 5.57 -1.14
C LEU A 325 21.97 4.18 -1.27
N GLY A 326 21.62 3.44 -2.33
CA GLY A 326 22.20 2.13 -2.63
C GLY A 326 23.71 2.14 -2.88
N LEU A 327 24.31 3.28 -3.29
CA LEU A 327 25.75 3.37 -3.52
C LEU A 327 26.58 3.33 -2.22
N SER A 328 25.99 3.73 -1.09
CA SER A 328 26.62 3.72 0.23
C SER A 328 26.01 2.70 1.19
N ALA A 329 25.13 1.83 0.69
CA ALA A 329 24.45 0.82 1.48
C ALA A 329 25.42 -0.25 2.00
N THR A 330 25.15 -0.73 3.22
CA THR A 330 25.90 -1.84 3.85
C THR A 330 25.54 -3.21 3.27
N GLY A 331 24.35 -3.33 2.69
CA GLY A 331 23.86 -4.52 1.98
C GLY A 331 23.25 -4.16 0.62
N PRO A 332 22.98 -5.15 -0.25
CA PRO A 332 22.32 -4.89 -1.53
C PRO A 332 20.92 -4.32 -1.30
N VAL A 333 20.53 -3.33 -2.08
CA VAL A 333 19.14 -2.84 -2.08
C VAL A 333 18.25 -3.91 -2.69
N ARG A 334 17.21 -4.32 -1.95
CA ARG A 334 16.26 -5.35 -2.37
C ARG A 334 15.22 -4.81 -3.34
N GLU A 335 14.84 -5.64 -4.29
CA GLU A 335 13.82 -5.39 -5.32
C GLU A 335 12.61 -6.31 -5.10
N ASP A 336 12.08 -6.30 -3.87
CA ASP A 336 10.99 -7.20 -3.49
C ASP A 336 9.72 -6.88 -4.26
N LYS A 337 9.21 -7.87 -4.99
CA LYS A 337 7.97 -7.76 -5.74
C LYS A 337 6.84 -8.40 -4.94
N LEU A 338 5.70 -7.72 -4.88
CA LEU A 338 4.48 -8.24 -4.24
C LEU A 338 3.85 -9.43 -5.01
N GLY A 339 4.28 -9.71 -6.25
CA GLY A 339 3.68 -10.75 -7.09
C GLY A 339 2.23 -10.45 -7.50
N LEU A 340 1.79 -9.19 -7.35
CA LEU A 340 0.49 -8.74 -7.85
C LEU A 340 0.49 -8.80 -9.38
N ARG A 341 -0.66 -9.13 -9.96
CA ARG A 341 -0.84 -9.29 -11.40
C ARG A 341 -1.71 -8.13 -11.91
N PRO A 342 -1.47 -7.61 -13.12
CA PRO A 342 -2.36 -6.63 -13.71
C PRO A 342 -3.78 -7.18 -13.80
N GLU A 343 -4.79 -6.34 -13.58
CA GLU A 343 -6.20 -6.78 -13.62
C GLU A 343 -6.66 -7.18 -15.04
N THR A 344 -5.89 -6.77 -16.06
CA THR A 344 -6.10 -7.13 -17.46
C THR A 344 -4.92 -7.95 -17.98
N ILE A 345 -5.19 -9.16 -18.47
CA ILE A 345 -4.20 -10.04 -19.14
C ILE A 345 -3.99 -9.60 -20.60
#